data_AF-A0A0B8WR17-F1
#
_entry.id   AF-A0A0B8WR17-F1
#
_cell.length_a   1.000
_cell.length_b   1.000
_cell.length_c   1.000
_cell.angle_alpha   90.00
_cell.angle_beta   90.00
_cell.angle_gamma   90.00
#
_symmetry.space_group_name_H-M   'P 1'
#
loop_
_entity.id
_entity.type
_entity.pdbx_description
1 polymer ?
#
loop_
_entity_poly.entity_id
_entity_poly.type
_entity_poly.pdbx_seq_one_letter_code
_entity_poly.pdbx_strand_id
1 'polypeptide(L)' 'MGTCENCGNVYDKAFRVTIGDEEHVFDSFECAINILAPRCEHCRTRIIGHGMEAQGKIYCCAHCAHHDKVNELKDRI' A
#
# COMPACT_ATOMS: atom_id res chain seq x y z
N MET A 1 -24.49 -2.47 6.98
CA MET A 1 -23.30 -3.34 6.91
C MET A 1 -22.47 -2.87 5.74
N GLY A 2 -21.14 -2.88 5.87
CA GLY A 2 -20.25 -2.49 4.77
C GLY A 2 -19.97 -3.68 3.86
N THR A 3 -19.81 -3.44 2.56
CA THR A 3 -19.41 -4.45 1.57
C THR A 3 -17.92 -4.28 1.29
N CYS A 4 -17.15 -5.34 1.45
CA CYS A 4 -15.71 -5.31 1.17
C CYS A 4 -15.44 -5.12 -0.33
N GLU A 5 -14.64 -4.12 -0.68
CA GLU A 5 -14.29 -3.82 -2.08
C GLU A 5 -13.45 -4.91 -2.75
N ASN A 6 -12.70 -5.70 -1.96
CA ASN A 6 -11.86 -6.75 -2.50
C ASN A 6 -12.62 -8.07 -2.76
N CYS A 7 -13.35 -8.57 -1.76
CA CYS A 7 -13.95 -9.91 -1.81
C CYS A 7 -15.48 -9.92 -1.92
N GLY A 8 -16.14 -8.76 -1.80
CA GLY A 8 -17.60 -8.65 -1.88
C GLY A 8 -18.36 -9.11 -0.63
N ASN A 9 -17.67 -9.52 0.43
CA ASN A 9 -18.31 -9.94 1.68
C ASN A 9 -19.04 -8.76 2.33
N VAL A 10 -20.24 -9.01 2.86
CA VAL A 10 -21.05 -8.02 3.58
C VAL A 10 -20.88 -8.28 5.07
N TYR A 11 -20.27 -7.33 5.77
CA TYR A 11 -19.90 -7.50 7.17
C TYR A 11 -20.31 -6.30 8.02
N ASP A 12 -20.83 -6.56 9.21
CA ASP A 12 -21.28 -5.52 10.15
C ASP A 12 -20.11 -4.76 10.76
N LYS A 13 -18.95 -5.43 10.92
CA LYS A 13 -17.71 -4.81 11.42
C LYS A 13 -16.72 -4.44 10.32
N ALA A 14 -17.21 -4.27 9.09
CA ALA A 14 -16.40 -3.65 8.05
C ALA A 14 -15.89 -2.27 8.50
N PHE A 15 -14.68 -1.92 8.08
CA PHE A 15 -14.03 -0.66 8.42
C PHE A 15 -13.75 0.16 7.17
N ARG A 16 -13.45 1.44 7.38
CA ARG A 16 -13.16 2.39 6.31
C ARG A 16 -11.72 2.86 6.37
N VAL A 17 -11.11 3.00 5.19
CA VAL A 17 -9.79 3.60 4.99
C VAL A 17 -9.96 4.79 4.06
N THR A 18 -9.58 5.98 4.50
CA THR A 18 -9.59 7.18 3.65
C THR A 18 -8.18 7.45 3.16
N ILE A 19 -8.00 7.55 1.83
CA ILE A 19 -6.73 7.90 1.19
C ILE A 19 -6.98 9.13 0.32
N GLY A 20 -6.36 10.26 0.68
CA GLY A 20 -6.71 11.54 0.07
C GLY A 20 -8.18 11.87 0.33
N ASP A 21 -8.94 12.10 -0.74
CA ASP A 21 -10.37 12.39 -0.70
C ASP A 21 -11.24 11.15 -1.01
N GLU A 22 -10.64 9.98 -1.21
CA GLU A 22 -11.34 8.73 -1.51
C GLU A 22 -11.53 7.88 -0.24
N GLU A 23 -12.74 7.35 -0.06
CA GLU A 23 -13.10 6.45 1.03
C GLU A 23 -13.25 5.02 0.49
N HIS A 24 -12.60 4.07 1.17
CA HIS A 24 -12.65 2.65 0.85
C HIS A 24 -13.20 1.80 2.00
N VAL A 25 -13.90 0.70 1.70
CA VAL A 25 -14.53 -0.20 2.66
C VAL A 25 -13.95 -1.63 2.57
N PHE A 26 -13.52 -2.17 3.72
CA PHE A 26 -12.98 -3.54 3.80
C PHE A 26 -13.46 -4.30 5.04
N ASP A 27 -13.47 -5.62 4.94
CA ASP A 27 -13.80 -6.54 6.05
C ASP A 27 -12.58 -7.07 6.79
N SER A 28 -11.39 -6.94 6.22
CA SER A 28 -10.12 -7.37 6.82
C SER A 28 -8.94 -6.53 6.31
N PHE A 29 -7.85 -6.50 7.09
CA PHE A 29 -6.60 -5.87 6.65
C PHE A 29 -5.98 -6.55 5.45
N GLU A 30 -6.15 -7.86 5.27
CA GLU A 30 -5.67 -8.57 4.09
C GLU A 30 -6.32 -8.02 2.81
N CYS A 31 -7.64 -7.85 2.82
CA CYS A 31 -8.40 -7.24 1.72
C CYS A 31 -7.94 -5.80 1.46
N ALA A 32 -7.80 -5.00 2.51
CA ALA A 32 -7.33 -3.62 2.39
C ALA A 32 -5.92 -3.53 1.80
N ILE A 33 -4.98 -4.33 2.32
CA ILE A 33 -3.59 -4.40 1.83
C ILE A 33 -3.56 -4.88 0.38
N ASN A 34 -4.42 -5.83 -0.01
CA ASN A 34 -4.45 -6.33 -1.37
C ASN A 34 -4.77 -5.25 -2.41
N ILE A 35 -5.69 -4.34 -2.07
CA ILE A 35 -6.17 -3.27 -2.95
C ILE A 35 -5.32 -2.00 -2.82
N LEU A 36 -5.00 -1.59 -1.59
CA LEU A 36 -4.46 -0.26 -1.32
C LEU A 36 -2.93 -0.21 -1.17
N ALA A 37 -2.27 -1.32 -0.83
CA ALA A 37 -0.83 -1.26 -0.57
C ALA A 37 -0.06 -1.06 -1.89
N PRO A 38 0.79 -0.02 -1.99
CA PRO A 38 1.61 0.18 -3.18
C PRO A 38 2.60 -0.98 -3.34
N ARG A 39 3.04 -1.20 -4.59
CA ARG A 39 4.01 -2.25 -4.90
C ARG A 39 5.39 -1.66 -5.09
N CYS A 40 6.39 -2.33 -4.51
CA CYS A 40 7.79 -2.01 -4.76
C CYS A 40 8.08 -2.07 -6.26
N GLU A 41 8.69 -1.03 -6.81
CA GLU A 41 9.01 -0.97 -8.25
C GLU A 41 9.96 -2.09 -8.67
N HIS A 42 10.88 -2.49 -7.78
CA HIS A 42 11.87 -3.53 -8.06
C HIS A 42 11.32 -4.96 -7.84
N CYS A 43 10.93 -5.31 -6.61
CA CYS A 43 10.58 -6.70 -6.25
C CYS A 43 9.07 -6.99 -6.26
N ARG A 44 8.22 -5.99 -6.56
CA ARG A 44 6.75 -6.10 -6.66
C ARG A 44 6.01 -6.54 -5.38
N THR A 45 6.73 -6.68 -4.26
CA THR A 45 6.12 -6.91 -2.96
C THR A 45 5.23 -5.74 -2.56
N ARG A 46 4.18 -6.01 -1.78
CA ARG A 46 3.32 -4.96 -1.22
C ARG A 46 4.07 -4.26 -0.09
N ILE A 47 4.05 -2.94 -0.10
CA ILE A 47 4.68 -2.10 0.90
C ILE A 47 3.63 -1.83 1.99
N ILE A 48 3.78 -2.49 3.13
CA ILE A 48 2.88 -2.42 4.29
C ILE A 48 3.49 -1.66 5.48
N GLY A 49 4.75 -1.22 5.35
CA GLY A 49 5.46 -0.38 6.30
C GLY A 49 5.94 0.91 5.63
N HIS A 50 6.99 1.53 6.15
CA HIS A 50 7.58 2.72 5.53
C HIS A 50 8.24 2.35 4.19
N GLY A 51 7.66 2.87 3.10
CA GLY A 51 8.28 2.82 1.79
C GLY A 51 9.30 3.94 1.64
N MET A 52 10.33 3.70 0.82
CA MET A 52 11.22 4.77 0.36
C MET A 52 10.81 5.23 -1.02
N GLU A 53 10.76 6.54 -1.20
CA GLU A 53 10.36 7.15 -2.46
C GLU A 53 11.52 7.93 -3.07
N ALA A 54 11.69 7.77 -4.38
CA ALA A 54 12.61 8.59 -5.16
C ALA A 54 12.18 8.65 -6.61
N GLN A 55 12.28 9.85 -7.20
CA GLN A 55 11.97 10.07 -8.63
C GLN A 55 10.56 9.54 -9.03
N GLY A 56 9.57 9.64 -8.12
CA GLY A 56 8.20 9.17 -8.35
C GLY A 56 8.00 7.65 -8.26
N LYS A 57 9.03 6.90 -7.84
CA LYS A 57 8.97 5.45 -7.61
C LYS A 57 9.03 5.14 -6.12
N ILE A 58 8.36 4.06 -5.72
CA ILE A 58 8.34 3.60 -4.34
C ILE A 58 8.96 2.20 -4.21
N TYR A 59 9.73 2.01 -3.14
CA TYR A 59 10.49 0.80 -2.86
C TYR A 59 10.23 0.31 -1.44
N CYS A 60 10.27 -1.01 -1.24
CA CYS A 60 10.07 -1.61 0.07
C CYS A 60 11.28 -1.47 1.00
N CYS A 61 12.49 -1.28 0.45
CA CYS A 61 13.74 -1.19 1.21
C CYS A 61 14.88 -0.62 0.37
N ALA A 62 16.00 -0.24 1.02
CA ALA A 62 17.06 0.56 0.42
C ALA A 62 17.78 -0.25 -0.64
N HIS A 63 17.92 -1.55 -0.38
CA HIS A 63 18.46 -2.51 -1.34
C HIS A 63 17.69 -2.50 -2.66
N CYS A 64 16.36 -2.53 -2.63
CA CYS A 64 15.54 -2.47 -3.84
C CYS A 64 15.68 -1.14 -4.59
N ALA A 65 15.80 -0.02 -3.85
CA ALA A 65 15.94 1.28 -4.46
C ALA A 65 17.32 1.51 -5.09
N HIS A 66 18.40 1.03 -4.44
CA HIS A 66 19.75 1.06 -5.01
C HIS A 66 19.89 0.19 -6.26
N HIS A 67 19.16 -0.93 -6.35
CA HIS A 67 19.10 -1.73 -7.57
C HIS A 67 18.60 -0.93 -8.79
N ASP A 68 17.74 0.06 -8.55
CA ASP A 68 17.24 1.00 -9.56
C ASP A 68 18.15 2.23 -9.75
N LYS A 69 19.37 2.22 -9.18
CA LYS A 69 20.36 3.32 -9.20
C LYS A 69 19.85 4.61 -8.56
N VAL A 70 18.90 4.50 -7.64
CA VAL A 70 18.50 5.60 -6.78
C VAL A 70 19.56 5.75 -5.69
N ASN A 71 20.32 6.84 -5.74
CA ASN A 71 21.37 7.15 -4.76
C ASN A 71 20.87 8.06 -3.63
N GLU A 72 19.77 8.80 -3.86
CA GLU A 72 19.14 9.66 -2.85
C GLU A 72 17.82 9.03 -2.41
N LEU A 73 17.80 8.50 -1.18
CA LEU A 73 16.63 7.91 -0.56
C LEU A 73 16.13 8.82 0.55
N LYS A 74 14.82 9.06 0.59
CA LYS A 74 14.14 9.65 1.74
C LYS A 74 13.09 8.66 2.27
N ASP A 75 13.14 8.40 3.56
CA ASP A 75 12.04 7.77 4.26
C ASP A 75 10.84 8.71 4.31
N ARG A 76 9.66 8.15 4.08
CA ARG A 76 8.39 8.85 4.30
C ARG A 76 7.89 8.49 5.70
N ILE A 77 8.35 9.25 6.70
CA ILE A 77 7.87 9.20 8.10
C ILE A 77 6.72 10.18 8.26
#